data_AF-E3I7Y8-F1
#
_entry.id   AF-E3I7Y8-F1
#
_cell.length_a   1.000
_cell.length_b   1.000
_cell.length_c   1.000
_cell.angle_alpha   90.00
_cell.angle_beta   90.00
_cell.angle_gamma   90.00
#
_symmetry.space_group_name_H-M   'P 1'
#
loop_
_entity.id
_entity.type
_entity.pdbx_description
1 polymer ?
#
loop_
_entity_poly.entity_id
_entity_poly.type
_entity_poly.pdbx_seq_one_letter_code
_entity_poly.pdbx_strand_id
1 'polypeptide(L)'
;MAQVSVVVNGRSFRLACRDGEEPRVQELAGEIDSLISKLKGNAKATQDDRLFLMAALVLADQLSDAQAELQRARQLVDGRAYHVIEGGAQAMQRDLSRALEAAAARVEPLPRISNGS
;
A
#
# COMPACT_ATOMS: atom_id res chain seq x y z
N MET A 1 11.93 7.56 -30.63
CA MET A 1 12.81 8.17 -29.60
C MET A 1 12.55 9.66 -29.58
N ALA A 2 11.55 10.02 -28.79
CA ALA A 2 11.16 11.39 -28.57
C ALA A 2 12.14 12.12 -27.64
N GLN A 3 12.18 13.44 -27.79
CA GLN A 3 12.86 14.33 -26.86
C GLN A 3 11.84 15.37 -26.40
N VAL A 4 11.94 15.73 -25.13
CA VAL A 4 11.12 16.77 -24.53
C VAL A 4 12.03 17.82 -23.90
N SER A 5 11.70 19.08 -24.15
CA SER A 5 12.35 20.22 -23.50
C SER A 5 11.53 20.62 -22.29
N VAL A 6 12.18 20.72 -21.14
CA VAL A 6 11.58 21.16 -19.87
C VAL A 6 12.36 22.34 -19.31
N VAL A 7 11.71 23.14 -18.46
CA VAL A 7 12.35 24.27 -17.78
C VAL A 7 12.24 24.05 -16.28
N VAL A 8 13.38 24.11 -15.59
CA VAL A 8 13.46 23.93 -14.13
C VAL A 8 14.43 24.96 -13.56
N ASN A 9 13.99 25.70 -12.54
CA ASN A 9 14.72 26.83 -11.94
C ASN A 9 15.20 27.84 -13.00
N GLY A 10 14.37 28.10 -14.02
CA GLY A 10 14.68 29.00 -15.13
C GLY A 10 15.69 28.47 -16.15
N ARG A 11 16.13 27.21 -16.03
CA ARG A 11 17.09 26.57 -16.95
C ARG A 11 16.39 25.54 -17.83
N SER A 12 16.71 25.52 -19.13
CA SER A 12 16.13 24.56 -20.07
C SER A 12 16.97 23.28 -20.13
N PHE A 13 16.31 22.14 -20.05
CA PHE A 13 16.89 20.80 -20.14
C PHE A 13 16.21 20.01 -21.25
N ARG A 14 16.99 19.27 -22.04
CA ARG A 14 16.48 18.33 -23.04
C ARG A 14 16.61 16.91 -22.50
N LEU A 15 15.49 16.22 -22.40
CA LEU A 15 15.42 14.86 -21.87
C LEU A 15 14.95 13.90 -22.97
N ALA A 16 15.61 12.75 -23.05
CA ALA A 16 15.15 11.65 -23.89
C ALA A 16 14.03 10.90 -23.15
N CYS A 17 12.94 10.59 -23.86
CA CYS A 17 11.80 9.85 -23.32
C CYS A 17 11.23 8.90 -24.37
N ARG A 18 10.33 8.03 -23.95
CA ARG A 18 9.61 7.16 -24.88
C ARG A 18 8.54 7.97 -25.61
N ASP A 19 8.19 7.53 -26.80
CA ASP A 19 7.16 8.19 -27.61
C ASP A 19 5.83 8.12 -26.84
N GLY A 20 5.20 9.26 -26.55
CA GLY A 20 3.98 9.38 -25.75
C GLY A 20 4.18 9.65 -24.25
N GLU A 21 5.41 9.61 -23.73
CA GLU A 21 5.70 9.96 -22.32
C GLU A 21 6.02 11.46 -22.12
N GLU A 22 6.09 12.25 -23.19
CA GLU A 22 6.45 13.67 -23.16
C GLU A 22 5.59 14.49 -22.17
N PRO A 23 4.24 14.31 -22.11
CA PRO A 23 3.39 15.03 -21.16
C PRO A 23 3.74 14.69 -19.71
N ARG A 24 4.02 13.40 -19.43
CA ARG A 24 4.38 12.94 -18.08
C ARG A 24 5.72 13.52 -17.63
N VAL A 25 6.69 13.59 -18.54
CA VAL A 25 8.00 14.19 -18.24
C VAL A 25 7.87 15.70 -17.99
N GLN A 26 7.01 16.40 -18.73
CA GLN A 26 6.70 17.82 -18.48
C GLN A 26 6.05 18.04 -17.11
N GLU A 27 5.07 17.22 -16.76
CA GLU A 27 4.40 17.26 -15.45
C GLU A 27 5.42 17.09 -14.31
N LEU A 28 6.23 16.04 -14.36
CA LEU A 28 7.27 15.77 -13.35
C LEU A 28 8.30 16.90 -13.25
N ALA A 29 8.69 17.49 -14.37
CA ALA A 29 9.60 18.65 -14.35
C ALA A 29 8.97 19.87 -13.66
N GLY A 30 7.66 20.10 -13.85
CA GLY A 30 6.92 21.17 -13.17
C GLY A 30 6.79 20.94 -11.66
N GLU A 31 6.62 19.68 -11.22
CA GLU A 31 6.64 19.32 -9.80
C GLU A 31 8.01 19.63 -9.17
N ILE A 32 9.09 19.23 -9.85
CA ILE A 32 10.46 19.51 -9.41
C ILE A 32 10.71 21.02 -9.35
N ASP A 33 10.29 21.79 -10.36
CA ASP A 33 10.44 23.25 -10.38
C ASP A 33 9.69 23.92 -9.22
N SER A 34 8.49 23.44 -8.92
CA SER A 34 7.70 23.91 -7.77
C SER A 34 8.39 23.61 -6.44
N LEU A 35 8.96 22.41 -6.29
CA LEU A 35 9.71 22.03 -5.09
C LEU A 35 10.97 22.87 -4.93
N ILE A 36 11.73 23.05 -6.01
CA ILE A 36 12.93 23.88 -6.03
C ILE A 36 12.59 25.32 -5.66
N SER A 37 11.51 25.88 -6.19
CA SER A 37 11.04 27.23 -5.85
C SER A 37 10.71 27.37 -4.36
N LYS A 38 10.06 26.36 -3.76
CA LYS A 38 9.79 26.32 -2.31
C LYS A 38 11.07 26.26 -1.48
N LEU A 39 12.04 25.43 -1.89
CA LEU A 39 13.32 25.27 -1.19
C LEU A 39 14.23 26.49 -1.32
N LYS A 40 14.14 27.22 -2.44
CA LYS A 40 14.92 28.45 -2.68
C LYS A 40 14.54 29.57 -1.73
N GLY A 41 13.25 29.68 -1.36
CA GLY A 41 12.74 30.72 -0.49
C GLY A 41 13.17 32.13 -0.94
N ASN A 42 13.56 32.99 0.00
CA ASN A 42 14.11 34.34 -0.27
C ASN A 42 15.64 34.36 -0.43
N ALA A 43 16.32 33.21 -0.46
CA ALA A 43 17.77 33.16 -0.45
C ALA A 43 18.34 33.57 -1.82
N LYS A 44 19.10 34.67 -1.83
CA LYS A 44 19.55 35.34 -3.06
C LYS A 44 20.81 34.71 -3.71
N ALA A 45 21.33 33.59 -3.23
CA ALA A 45 22.59 33.04 -3.76
C ALA A 45 22.86 31.57 -3.40
N THR A 46 21.88 30.67 -3.56
CA THR A 46 22.18 29.22 -3.47
C THR A 46 22.71 28.73 -4.81
N GLN A 47 23.84 28.02 -4.81
CA GLN A 47 24.32 27.30 -6.00
C GLN A 47 23.26 26.27 -6.41
N ASP A 48 22.84 26.29 -7.69
CA ASP A 48 21.77 25.45 -8.23
C ASP A 48 21.94 23.98 -7.85
N ASP A 49 23.15 23.43 -7.91
CA ASP A 49 23.42 22.01 -7.66
C ASP A 49 23.01 21.56 -6.25
N ARG A 50 23.22 22.40 -5.24
CA ARG A 50 22.80 22.09 -3.86
C ARG A 50 21.29 22.09 -3.73
N LEU A 51 20.62 22.97 -4.46
CA LEU A 51 19.15 23.08 -4.46
C LEU A 51 18.51 21.86 -5.13
N PHE A 52 19.08 21.40 -6.24
CA PHE A 52 18.68 20.14 -6.88
C PHE A 52 18.94 18.93 -5.98
N LEU A 53 20.08 18.88 -5.27
CA LEU A 53 20.36 17.81 -4.31
C LEU A 53 19.33 17.78 -3.16
N MET A 54 19.01 18.94 -2.60
CA MET A 54 17.98 19.03 -1.56
C MET A 54 16.60 18.58 -2.08
N ALA A 55 16.22 19.01 -3.28
CA ALA A 55 14.97 18.57 -3.91
C ALA A 55 14.95 17.04 -4.12
N ALA A 56 16.04 16.45 -4.60
CA ALA A 56 16.16 15.01 -4.79
C ALA A 56 16.06 14.24 -3.47
N LEU A 57 16.68 14.74 -2.39
CA LEU A 57 16.58 14.13 -1.06
C LEU A 57 15.15 14.18 -0.52
N VAL A 58 14.44 15.30 -0.68
CA VAL A 58 13.04 15.43 -0.26
C VAL A 58 12.14 14.46 -1.04
N LEU A 59 12.32 14.33 -2.35
CA LEU A 59 11.54 13.39 -3.16
C LEU A 59 11.85 11.93 -2.79
N ALA A 60 13.12 11.61 -2.48
CA ALA A 60 13.51 10.28 -2.03
C ALA A 60 12.88 9.91 -0.67
N ASP A 61 12.83 10.87 0.27
CA ASP A 61 12.19 10.71 1.58
C ASP A 61 10.68 10.45 1.43
N GLN A 62 9.98 11.27 0.62
CA GLN A 62 8.56 11.09 0.32
C GLN A 62 8.25 9.75 -0.34
N LEU A 63 9.11 9.30 -1.27
CA LEU A 63 8.97 8.00 -1.91
C LEU A 63 9.15 6.86 -0.90
N SER A 64 10.14 6.97 -0.01
CA SER A 64 10.40 6.00 1.04
C SER A 64 9.20 5.88 1.99
N ASP A 65 8.64 7.01 2.42
CA ASP A 65 7.45 7.04 3.28
C ASP A 65 6.24 6.40 2.60
N ALA A 66 5.98 6.76 1.33
CA ALA A 66 4.88 6.20 0.56
C ALA A 66 5.03 4.68 0.36
N GLN A 67 6.25 4.19 0.13
CA GLN A 67 6.54 2.76 0.03
C GLN A 67 6.32 2.04 1.37
N ALA A 68 6.73 2.64 2.48
CA ALA A 68 6.52 2.09 3.82
C ALA A 68 5.03 2.06 4.20
N GLU A 69 4.26 3.08 3.83
CA GLU A 69 2.80 3.08 3.99
C GLU A 69 2.12 2.01 3.14
N LEU A 70 2.53 1.87 1.87
CA LEU A 70 2.00 0.84 0.99
C LEU A 70 2.31 -0.57 1.53
N GLN A 71 3.50 -0.79 2.07
CA GLN A 71 3.86 -2.05 2.70
C GLN A 71 3.01 -2.34 3.93
N ARG A 72 2.82 -1.35 4.81
CA ARG A 72 1.92 -1.48 5.98
C ARG A 72 0.49 -1.78 5.58
N ALA A 73 -0.04 -1.10 4.56
CA ALA A 73 -1.37 -1.34 4.03
C ALA A 73 -1.53 -2.77 3.48
N ARG A 74 -0.53 -3.26 2.74
CA ARG A 74 -0.51 -4.65 2.23
C ARG A 74 -0.52 -5.67 3.38
N GLN A 75 0.31 -5.47 4.40
CA GLN A 75 0.34 -6.35 5.58
C GLN A 75 -1.00 -6.38 6.33
N LEU A 76 -1.72 -5.26 6.41
CA LEU A 76 -3.05 -5.23 7.03
C LEU A 76 -4.09 -6.02 6.21
N VAL A 77 -4.02 -5.95 4.87
CA VAL A 77 -4.91 -6.72 3.99
C VAL A 77 -4.60 -8.22 4.10
N ASP A 78 -3.32 -8.61 4.04
CA ASP A 78 -2.90 -10.00 4.15
C ASP A 78 -3.20 -10.58 5.55
N GLY A 79 -2.94 -9.80 6.61
CA GLY A 79 -3.25 -10.17 7.99
C GLY A 79 -4.74 -10.32 8.24
N ARG A 80 -5.59 -9.46 7.65
CA ARG A 80 -7.06 -9.62 7.71
C ARG A 80 -7.53 -10.86 6.96
N ALA A 81 -6.97 -11.16 5.80
CA ALA A 81 -7.30 -12.37 5.07
C ALA A 81 -6.98 -13.62 5.91
N TYR A 82 -5.84 -13.64 6.60
CA TYR A 82 -5.46 -14.72 7.51
C TYR A 82 -6.44 -14.85 8.70
N HIS A 83 -6.76 -13.73 9.35
CA HIS A 83 -7.68 -13.73 10.51
C HIS A 83 -9.12 -14.11 10.16
N VAL A 84 -9.60 -13.77 8.96
CA VAL A 84 -10.95 -14.15 8.50
C VAL A 84 -11.04 -15.65 8.21
N ILE A 85 -10.02 -16.23 7.58
CA ILE A 85 -9.98 -17.67 7.30
C ILE A 85 -9.89 -18.46 8.60
N GLU A 86 -8.99 -18.05 9.51
CA GLU A 86 -8.79 -18.75 10.79
C GLU A 86 -9.97 -18.56 11.74
N GLY A 87 -10.49 -17.33 11.85
CA GLY A 87 -11.67 -17.03 12.66
C GLY A 87 -12.93 -17.73 12.17
N GLY A 88 -13.11 -17.81 10.84
CA GLY A 88 -14.20 -18.57 10.22
C GLY A 88 -14.08 -20.07 10.46
N ALA A 89 -12.88 -20.64 10.34
CA ALA A 89 -12.62 -22.05 10.64
C ALA A 89 -12.89 -22.39 12.11
N GLN A 90 -12.44 -21.55 13.05
CA GLN A 90 -12.67 -21.75 14.48
C GLN A 90 -14.14 -21.56 14.88
N ALA A 91 -14.87 -20.66 14.22
CA ALA A 91 -16.31 -20.50 14.44
C ALA A 91 -17.07 -21.74 13.95
N MET A 92 -16.77 -22.19 12.73
CA MET A 92 -17.39 -23.38 12.14
C MET A 92 -17.09 -24.65 12.95
N GLN A 93 -15.87 -24.79 13.48
CA GLN A 93 -15.49 -25.91 14.35
C GLN A 93 -16.27 -25.90 15.67
N ARG A 94 -16.51 -24.73 16.28
CA ARG A 94 -17.32 -24.60 17.49
C ARG A 94 -18.78 -24.97 17.25
N ASP A 95 -19.35 -24.52 16.13
CA ASP A 95 -20.74 -24.84 15.78
C ASP A 95 -20.92 -26.33 15.48
N LEU A 96 -19.95 -26.95 14.79
CA LEU A 96 -19.95 -28.40 14.57
C LEU A 96 -19.86 -29.19 15.89
N SER A 97 -18.99 -28.77 16.81
CA SER A 97 -18.85 -29.42 18.12
C SER A 97 -20.15 -29.34 18.92
N ARG A 98 -20.81 -28.17 18.94
CA ARG A 98 -22.13 -28.00 19.58
C ARG A 98 -23.21 -28.87 18.95
N ALA A 99 -23.22 -28.98 17.62
CA ALA A 99 -24.19 -29.82 16.92
C ALA A 99 -23.98 -31.31 17.24
N LEU A 100 -22.72 -31.77 17.35
CA LEU A 100 -22.38 -33.13 17.76
C LEU A 100 -22.82 -33.42 19.20
N GLU A 101 -22.55 -32.50 20.14
CA GLU A 101 -23.01 -32.64 21.52
C GLU A 101 -24.53 -32.70 21.63
N ALA A 102 -25.23 -31.83 20.88
CA ALA A 102 -26.70 -31.84 20.84
C ALA A 102 -27.26 -33.13 20.22
N ALA A 103 -26.59 -33.68 19.19
CA ALA A 103 -26.97 -34.96 18.61
C ALA A 103 -26.72 -36.13 19.57
N ALA A 104 -25.58 -36.15 20.25
CA ALA A 104 -25.24 -37.17 21.25
C ALA A 104 -26.25 -37.16 22.41
N ALA A 105 -26.59 -35.98 22.95
CA ALA A 105 -27.59 -35.83 24.00
C ALA A 105 -28.98 -36.33 23.59
N ARG A 106 -29.30 -36.31 22.28
CA ARG A 106 -30.60 -36.77 21.75
C ARG A 106 -30.68 -38.28 21.59
N VAL A 107 -29.54 -38.96 21.50
CA VAL A 107 -29.46 -40.43 21.39
C VAL A 107 -29.53 -41.11 22.76
N GLU A 108 -29.30 -40.37 23.85
CA GLU A 108 -29.03 -40.96 25.17
C GLU A 108 -30.25 -41.33 26.07
N PRO A 109 -31.52 -41.20 25.66
CA PRO A 109 -32.58 -41.95 26.32
C PRO A 109 -33.41 -42.78 25.33
N LEU A 110 -32.82 -43.83 24.78
CA LEU A 110 -33.60 -45.00 24.37
C LEU A 110 -33.67 -45.95 25.56
N PRO A 111 -34.77 -45.95 26.36
CA PRO A 111 -34.92 -46.90 27.43
C PRO A 111 -34.88 -48.31 26.84
N ARG A 112 -34.01 -49.17 27.38
CA ARG A 112 -33.99 -50.59 27.07
C ARG A 112 -35.36 -51.14 27.46
N ILE A 113 -36.18 -51.42 26.45
CA ILE A 113 -37.41 -52.19 26.62
C ILE A 113 -36.96 -53.60 27.03
N SER A 114 -36.89 -53.85 28.33
CA SER A 114 -36.71 -55.18 28.90
C SER A 114 -37.96 -55.99 28.60
N ASN A 115 -37.84 -56.89 27.62
CA ASN A 115 -38.85 -57.87 27.25
C ASN A 115 -38.53 -59.19 27.96
N GLY A 116 -39.52 -59.77 28.67
CA GLY A 116 -39.45 -61.06 29.36
C GLY A 116 -39.27 -60.93 30.87
N SER A 117 -40.07 -61.54 31.75
CA SER A 117 -41.00 -62.67 31.62
C SER A 117 -42.11 -62.57 32.67
#